data_AF-R0F726-F1
#
_entry.id   AF-R0F726-F1
#
_cell.length_a   1.000
_cell.length_b   1.000
_cell.length_c   1.000
_cell.angle_alpha   90.00
_cell.angle_beta   90.00
_cell.angle_gamma   90.00
#
_symmetry.space_group_name_H-M   'P 1'
#
loop_
_entity.id
_entity.type
_entity.pdbx_description
1 polymer ?
#
loop_
_entity_poly.entity_id
_entity_poly.type
_entity_poly.pdbx_seq_one_letter_code
_entity_poly.pdbx_strand_id
1 'polypeptide(L)'
;MASKLIQVQSKACEASKFVAKHGTSYYRQLLEKNKQFIQEPATVEKCQELSKQLLYTRLASIPGRYETFWKEVDYAKNLWKNRSGLKVEDAGIAALFGLECFAWYCAGEIAGRGFTFTGYYP
;
A
#
# COMPACT_ATOMS: atom_id res chain seq x y z
N MET A 1 7.25 -23.05 -18.22
CA MET A 1 6.59 -21.98 -17.43
C MET A 1 5.12 -22.28 -17.10
N ALA A 2 4.36 -22.98 -17.95
CA ALA A 2 2.95 -23.35 -17.68
C ALA A 2 2.72 -24.22 -16.42
N SER A 3 3.60 -25.20 -16.14
CA SER A 3 3.45 -26.08 -14.96
C SER A 3 3.55 -25.33 -13.61
N LYS A 4 4.32 -24.23 -13.55
CA LYS A 4 4.41 -23.38 -12.35
C LYS A 4 3.14 -22.53 -12.16
N LEU A 5 2.51 -22.09 -13.24
CA LEU A 5 1.23 -21.36 -13.18
C LEU A 5 0.09 -22.25 -12.67
N ILE A 6 0.04 -23.51 -13.10
CA ILE A 6 -0.94 -24.49 -12.61
C ILE A 6 -0.71 -24.79 -11.12
N GLN A 7 0.54 -24.91 -10.67
CA GLN A 7 0.89 -25.06 -9.26
C GLN A 7 0.52 -23.84 -8.40
N VAL A 8 0.69 -22.63 -8.95
CA VAL A 8 0.27 -21.39 -8.28
C VAL A 8 -1.26 -21.31 -8.24
N GLN A 9 -1.95 -21.70 -9.31
CA GLN A 9 -3.41 -21.74 -9.37
C GLN A 9 -3.99 -22.74 -8.37
N SER A 10 -3.40 -23.94 -8.25
CA SER A 10 -3.84 -24.95 -7.29
C SER A 10 -3.62 -24.51 -5.85
N LYS A 11 -2.46 -23.88 -5.55
CA LYS A 11 -2.18 -23.31 -4.23
C LYS A 11 -3.04 -22.09 -3.92
N ALA A 12 -3.34 -21.25 -4.91
CA ALA A 12 -4.26 -20.13 -4.76
C ALA A 12 -5.68 -20.63 -4.47
N CYS A 13 -6.14 -21.69 -5.15
CA CYS A 13 -7.43 -22.32 -4.87
C CYS A 13 -7.50 -22.92 -3.45
N GLU A 14 -6.43 -23.55 -2.99
CA GLU A 14 -6.33 -24.08 -1.62
C GLU A 14 -6.30 -22.95 -0.57
N ALA A 15 -5.56 -21.87 -0.83
CA ALA A 15 -5.56 -20.66 0.00
C ALA A 15 -6.94 -19.99 0.02
N SER A 16 -7.65 -19.91 -1.12
CA SER A 16 -9.02 -19.41 -1.16
C SER A 16 -9.99 -20.29 -0.37
N LYS A 17 -9.84 -21.62 -0.42
CA LYS A 17 -10.63 -22.55 0.41
C LYS A 17 -10.34 -22.38 1.90
N PHE A 18 -9.08 -22.16 2.27
CA PHE A 18 -8.67 -21.89 3.65
C PHE A 18 -9.22 -20.54 4.15
N VAL A 19 -9.11 -19.48 3.35
CA VAL A 19 -9.70 -18.16 3.62
C VAL A 19 -11.22 -18.24 3.66
N ALA A 20 -11.88 -19.05 2.83
CA ALA A 20 -13.32 -19.22 2.90
C ALA A 20 -13.77 -19.94 4.19
N LYS A 21 -13.00 -20.94 4.66
CA LYS A 21 -13.30 -21.70 5.87
C LYS A 21 -12.98 -20.95 7.17
N HIS A 22 -11.85 -20.24 7.22
CA HIS A 22 -11.36 -19.59 8.45
C HIS A 22 -11.39 -18.06 8.39
N GLY A 23 -11.53 -17.46 7.21
CA GLY A 23 -11.55 -16.01 7.04
C GLY A 23 -12.71 -15.36 7.77
N THR A 24 -13.89 -15.99 7.83
CA THR A 24 -15.03 -15.45 8.59
C THR A 24 -14.76 -15.43 10.10
N SER A 25 -14.13 -16.48 10.66
CA SER A 25 -13.77 -16.51 12.08
C SER A 25 -12.65 -15.51 12.40
N TYR A 26 -11.63 -15.40 11.55
CA TYR A 26 -10.57 -14.41 11.72
C TYR A 26 -11.10 -12.98 11.59
N TYR A 27 -11.98 -12.73 10.63
CA TYR A 27 -12.62 -11.44 10.42
C TYR A 27 -13.47 -11.05 11.64
N ARG A 28 -14.28 -11.96 12.17
CA ARG A 28 -15.05 -11.73 13.41
C ARG A 28 -14.15 -11.42 14.60
N GLN A 29 -13.11 -12.23 14.82
CA GLN A 29 -12.16 -11.99 15.92
C GLN A 29 -11.45 -10.64 15.77
N LEU A 30 -11.14 -10.22 14.55
CA LEU A 30 -10.52 -8.92 14.28
C LEU A 30 -11.49 -7.77 14.54
N LEU A 31 -12.76 -7.90 14.15
CA LEU A 31 -13.80 -6.92 14.48
C LEU A 31 -14.05 -6.82 15.99
N GLU A 32 -14.06 -7.93 16.71
CA GLU A 32 -14.22 -7.95 18.17
C GLU A 32 -13.06 -7.22 18.86
N LYS A 33 -11.81 -7.46 18.43
CA LYS A 33 -10.64 -6.74 18.96
C LYS A 33 -10.64 -5.25 18.62
N ASN A 34 -11.22 -4.87 17.48
CA ASN A 34 -11.26 -3.50 17.01
C ASN A 34 -12.60 -2.79 17.30
N LYS A 35 -13.45 -3.38 18.15
CA LYS A 35 -14.79 -2.86 18.43
C LYS A 35 -14.79 -1.41 18.92
N GLN A 36 -13.74 -1.00 19.63
CA GLN A 36 -13.54 0.39 20.07
C GLN A 36 -13.46 1.42 18.92
N PHE A 37 -13.11 1.00 17.71
CA PHE A 37 -13.03 1.86 16.52
C PHE A 37 -14.27 1.75 15.61
N ILE A 38 -15.18 0.81 15.93
CA ILE A 38 -16.38 0.58 15.13
C ILE A 38 -17.50 1.45 15.70
N GLN A 39 -17.94 2.41 14.90
CA GLN A 39 -19.01 3.31 15.29
C GLN A 39 -20.36 2.65 15.02
N GLU A 40 -21.08 2.26 16.08
CA GLU A 40 -22.49 1.84 16.04
C GLU A 40 -23.38 3.05 16.37
N PRO A 41 -24.51 3.31 15.67
CA PRO A 41 -25.11 2.55 14.56
C PRO A 41 -24.44 2.81 13.20
N ALA A 42 -24.39 1.78 12.35
CA ALA A 42 -23.92 1.85 10.96
C ALA A 42 -24.99 2.48 10.04
N THR A 43 -25.46 3.68 10.38
CA THR A 43 -26.43 4.44 9.58
C THR A 43 -25.72 5.10 8.40
N VAL A 44 -26.40 5.21 7.25
CA VAL A 44 -25.86 5.81 6.02
C VAL A 44 -25.34 7.24 6.26
N GLU A 45 -26.04 8.02 7.08
CA GLU A 45 -25.67 9.39 7.44
C GLU A 45 -24.34 9.44 8.21
N LYS A 46 -24.15 8.52 9.17
CA LYS A 46 -22.92 8.45 9.96
C LYS A 46 -21.73 7.96 9.15
N CYS A 47 -21.96 7.05 8.20
CA CYS A 47 -20.95 6.65 7.22
C CYS A 47 -20.51 7.85 6.35
N GLN A 48 -21.45 8.65 5.88
CA GLN A 48 -21.17 9.84 5.09
C GLN A 48 -20.42 10.91 5.90
N GLU A 49 -20.79 11.12 7.16
CA GLU A 49 -20.07 12.02 8.08
C GLU A 49 -18.63 11.56 8.33
N LEU A 50 -18.43 10.28 8.68
CA LEU A 50 -17.11 9.71 8.91
C LEU A 50 -16.24 9.76 7.65
N SER A 51 -16.81 9.53 6.46
CA SER A 51 -16.10 9.66 5.20
C SER A 51 -15.64 11.10 4.96
N LYS A 52 -16.50 12.09 5.25
CA LYS A 52 -16.14 13.51 5.14
C LYS A 52 -15.04 13.87 6.16
N GLN A 53 -15.19 13.45 7.41
CA GLN A 53 -14.17 13.67 8.44
C GLN A 53 -12.82 13.07 8.04
N LEU A 54 -12.82 11.82 7.56
CA LEU A 54 -11.59 11.18 7.09
C LEU A 54 -10.95 11.96 5.94
N LEU A 55 -11.74 12.40 4.96
CA LEU A 55 -11.23 13.23 3.87
C LEU A 55 -10.61 14.54 4.40
N TYR A 56 -11.32 15.27 5.25
CA TYR A 56 -10.85 16.55 5.79
C TYR A 56 -9.63 16.39 6.70
N THR A 57 -9.58 15.37 7.56
CA THR A 57 -8.40 15.07 8.37
C THR A 57 -7.20 14.71 7.50
N ARG A 58 -7.42 13.93 6.44
CA ARG A 58 -6.34 13.60 5.49
C ARG A 58 -5.85 14.85 4.78
N LEU A 59 -6.75 15.71 4.28
CA LEU A 59 -6.40 16.99 3.65
C LEU A 59 -5.64 17.93 4.60
N ALA A 60 -6.09 18.05 5.85
CA ALA A 60 -5.42 18.85 6.86
C ALA A 60 -4.01 18.34 7.22
N SER A 61 -3.76 17.03 7.06
CA SER A 61 -2.44 16.44 7.29
C SER A 61 -1.45 16.62 6.13
N ILE A 62 -1.91 17.02 4.94
CA ILE A 62 -1.06 17.22 3.75
C ILE A 62 0.03 18.28 3.98
N PRO A 63 -0.25 19.50 4.48
CA PRO A 63 0.79 20.51 4.66
C PRO A 63 1.90 20.06 5.62
N GLY A 64 1.54 19.38 6.72
CA GLY A 64 2.54 18.82 7.65
C GLY A 64 3.42 17.76 6.99
N ARG A 65 2.82 16.86 6.19
CA ARG A 65 3.57 15.85 5.42
C ARG A 65 4.48 16.47 4.36
N TYR A 66 4.03 17.54 3.71
CA TYR A 66 4.82 18.27 2.73
C TYR A 66 6.06 18.91 3.38
N GLU A 67 5.93 19.49 4.57
CA GLU A 67 7.07 20.04 5.30
C GLU A 67 8.09 18.95 5.69
N THR A 68 7.63 17.79 6.18
CA THR A 68 8.50 16.64 6.45
C THR A 68 9.22 16.16 5.20
N PHE A 69 8.49 16.05 4.09
CA PHE A 69 9.06 15.66 2.80
C PHE A 69 10.18 16.62 2.35
N TRP A 70 9.98 17.94 2.48
CA TRP A 70 11.02 18.91 2.17
C TRP A 70 12.25 18.79 3.06
N LYS A 71 12.08 18.46 4.34
CA LYS A 71 13.19 18.18 5.26
C LYS A 71 13.97 16.93 4.84
N GLU A 72 13.29 15.86 4.45
CA GLU A 72 13.92 14.62 3.94
C GLU A 72 14.65 14.86 2.61
N VAL A 73 14.08 15.67 1.71
CA VAL A 73 14.73 16.06 0.45
C VAL A 73 15.98 16.91 0.70
N ASP A 74 15.93 17.86 1.64
CA ASP A 74 17.10 18.65 2.00
C ASP A 74 18.19 17.78 2.63
N TYR A 75 17.82 16.82 3.49
CA TYR A 75 18.72 15.81 4.04
C TYR A 75 19.39 14.97 2.94
N ALA A 76 18.62 14.44 1.99
CA ALA A 76 19.13 13.71 0.84
C ALA A 76 20.07 14.57 -0.03
N LYS A 77 19.73 15.85 -0.22
CA LYS A 77 20.57 16.81 -0.95
C LYS A 77 21.90 17.07 -0.24
N ASN A 78 21.89 17.12 1.10
CA ASN A 78 23.09 17.30 1.90
C ASN A 78 23.99 16.05 1.89
N LEU A 79 23.39 14.86 1.90
CA LEU A 79 24.07 13.57 1.68
C LEU A 79 24.76 13.54 0.30
N TRP A 80 24.06 13.98 -0.75
CA TRP A 80 24.64 14.06 -2.10
C TRP A 80 25.84 15.01 -2.16
N LYS A 81 25.77 16.17 -1.49
CA LYS A 81 26.90 17.13 -1.44
C LYS A 81 28.12 16.56 -0.71
N ASN A 82 27.91 15.69 0.29
CA ASN A 82 28.97 15.02 1.05
C ASN A 82 29.29 13.61 0.49
N ARG A 83 29.29 13.47 -0.85
CA ARG A 83 29.44 12.18 -1.57
C ARG A 83 30.67 11.35 -1.18
N SER A 84 31.70 11.99 -0.64
CA SER A 84 32.99 11.34 -0.30
C SER A 84 32.95 10.49 0.97
N GLY A 85 31.89 10.56 1.79
CA GLY A 85 31.76 9.83 3.07
C GLY A 85 30.50 8.97 3.19
N LEU A 86 29.89 8.59 2.05
CA LEU A 86 28.55 7.99 2.03
C LEU A 86 28.58 6.52 2.49
N LYS A 87 27.83 6.20 3.56
CA LYS A 87 27.67 4.85 4.09
C LYS A 87 26.88 4.00 3.09
N VAL A 88 27.28 2.73 2.94
CA VAL A 88 26.61 1.75 2.07
C VAL A 88 25.14 1.51 2.45
N GLU A 89 24.77 1.76 3.72
CA GLU A 89 23.38 1.66 4.20
C GLU A 89 22.46 2.72 3.58
N ASP A 90 22.88 3.99 3.50
CA ASP A 90 22.07 5.06 2.88
C ASP A 90 21.84 4.81 1.38
N ALA A 91 22.86 4.28 0.70
CA ALA A 91 22.74 3.87 -0.70
C ALA A 91 21.75 2.70 -0.87
N GLY A 92 21.75 1.75 0.06
CA GLY A 92 20.81 0.62 0.07
C GLY A 92 19.37 1.05 0.29
N ILE A 93 19.13 2.00 1.22
CA ILE A 93 17.79 2.56 1.47
C ILE A 93 17.29 3.30 0.24
N ALA A 94 18.12 4.14 -0.39
CA ALA A 94 17.76 4.84 -1.62
C ALA A 94 17.43 3.88 -2.77
N ALA A 95 18.19 2.78 -2.91
CA ALA A 95 17.94 1.77 -3.92
C ALA A 95 16.61 1.03 -3.69
N LEU A 96 16.31 0.65 -2.44
CA LEU A 96 15.03 0.01 -2.09
C LEU A 96 13.84 0.95 -2.33
N PHE A 97 13.97 2.22 -1.96
CA PHE A 97 12.96 3.23 -2.24
C PHE A 97 12.71 3.39 -3.75
N GLY A 98 13.79 3.46 -4.55
CA GLY A 98 13.69 3.52 -6.01
C GLY A 98 13.01 2.29 -6.62
N LEU A 99 13.31 1.10 -6.09
CA LEU A 99 12.67 -0.15 -6.52
C LEU A 99 11.17 -0.16 -6.18
N GLU A 100 10.79 0.32 -5.00
CA GLU A 100 9.39 0.44 -4.60
C GLU A 100 8.62 1.45 -5.46
N CYS A 101 9.24 2.59 -5.79
CA CYS A 101 8.67 3.55 -6.74
C CYS A 101 8.46 2.93 -8.13
N PHE A 102 9.42 2.12 -8.61
CA PHE A 102 9.30 1.44 -9.89
C PHE A 102 8.17 0.40 -9.87
N ALA A 103 8.06 -0.38 -8.79
CA ALA A 103 6.97 -1.34 -8.62
C ALA A 103 5.59 -0.66 -8.62
N TRP A 104 5.45 0.48 -7.93
CA TRP A 104 4.21 1.27 -7.94
C TRP A 104 3.91 1.89 -9.30
N TYR A 105 4.93 2.32 -10.04
CA TYR A 105 4.77 2.80 -11.42
C TYR A 105 4.23 1.68 -12.33
N CYS A 106 4.82 0.47 -12.26
CA CYS A 106 4.33 -0.68 -13.01
C CYS A 106 2.91 -1.07 -12.60
N ALA A 107 2.57 -1.01 -11.31
CA ALA A 107 1.20 -1.26 -10.84
C ALA A 107 0.21 -0.22 -11.40
N GLY A 108 0.60 1.06 -11.44
CA GLY A 108 -0.18 2.13 -12.06
C GLY A 108 -0.36 1.93 -13.56
N GLU A 109 0.67 1.45 -14.25
CA GLU A 109 0.60 1.09 -15.67
C GLU A 109 -0.39 -0.06 -15.91
N ILE A 110 -0.37 -1.11 -15.07
CA ILE A 110 -1.33 -2.22 -15.17
C ILE A 110 -2.76 -1.74 -14.91
N ALA A 111 -2.97 -0.86 -13.92
CA ALA A 111 -4.27 -0.27 -13.64
C ALA A 111 -4.76 0.61 -14.81
N GLY A 112 -3.88 1.42 -15.41
CA GLY A 112 -4.17 2.27 -16.56
C GLY A 112 -4.45 1.47 -17.85
N ARG A 113 -3.87 0.27 -17.99
CA ARG A 113 -4.16 -0.69 -19.07
C ARG A 113 -5.41 -1.55 -18.84
N GLY A 114 -6.21 -1.24 -17.82
CA GLY A 114 -7.44 -1.99 -17.52
C GLY A 114 -7.21 -3.38 -16.92
N PHE A 115 -6.17 -3.53 -16.07
CA PHE A 115 -5.77 -4.80 -15.43
C PHE A 115 -5.20 -5.86 -16.39
N THR A 116 -4.64 -5.43 -17.53
CA THR A 116 -3.95 -6.34 -18.45
C THR A 116 -2.53 -6.62 -17.95
N PHE A 117 -2.34 -7.76 -17.27
CA PHE A 117 -1.05 -8.14 -16.67
C PHE A 117 0.04 -8.53 -17.68
N THR A 118 -0.32 -8.80 -18.93
CA THR A 118 0.59 -9.42 -19.93
C THR A 118 1.01 -8.50 -21.09
N GLY A 119 0.80 -7.19 -20.99
CA GLY A 119 1.22 -6.19 -21.99
C GLY A 119 0.06 -5.49 -22.69
N TYR A 120 0.38 -4.57 -23.61
CA TYR A 120 -0.61 -3.96 -24.50
C TYR A 120 -1.14 -5.03 -25.46
N TYR A 121 -2.45 -5.04 -25.70
CA TYR A 121 -3.03 -5.82 -26.79
C TYR A 121 -2.38 -5.34 -28.11
N PRO A 122 -2.03 -6.24 -29.04
CA PRO A 122 -1.61 -5.86 -30.38
C PRO A 122 -2.71 -5.07 -31.12
#